data_AF-A0A4R1HQ12-F1
#
_entry.id   AF-A0A4R1HQ12-F1
#
_cell.length_a   1.000
_cell.length_b   1.000
_cell.length_c   1.000
_cell.angle_alpha   90.00
_cell.angle_beta   90.00
_cell.angle_gamma   90.00
#
_symmetry.space_group_name_H-M   'P 1'
#
loop_
_entity.id
_entity.type
_entity.pdbx_description
1 polymer ?
#
loop_
_entity_poly.entity_id
_entity_poly.type
_entity_poly.pdbx_seq_one_letter_code
_entity_poly.pdbx_strand_id
1 'polypeptide(L)'
;MGPLDLLWMRRLRAAFEVELVCCGGEPLLEDARTEASWYADLHHPWDRTGSEPAARVNAWMSILAVRARIARRDRKPLDGCRPRD
;
A
#
# COMPACT_ATOMS: atom_id res chain seq x y z
N MET A 1 -1.04 -10.39 -19.06
CA MET A 1 -0.46 -9.15 -18.50
C MET A 1 0.84 -8.89 -19.23
N GLY A 2 1.01 -7.71 -19.83
CA GLY A 2 2.24 -7.38 -20.54
C GLY A 2 3.40 -7.06 -19.58
N PRO A 3 4.66 -7.06 -20.05
CA PRO A 3 5.81 -6.70 -19.23
C PRO A 3 5.75 -5.26 -18.70
N LEU A 4 5.10 -4.35 -19.44
CA LEU A 4 4.89 -2.96 -19.01
C LEU A 4 3.89 -2.85 -17.85
N ASP A 5 2.82 -3.67 -17.85
CA ASP A 5 1.83 -3.69 -16.77
C ASP A 5 2.46 -4.14 -15.46
N LEU A 6 3.30 -5.18 -15.52
CA LEU A 6 4.02 -5.70 -14.35
C LEU A 6 4.98 -4.66 -13.77
N LEU A 7 5.70 -3.94 -14.63
CA LEU A 7 6.60 -2.86 -14.19
C LEU A 7 5.81 -1.73 -13.53
N TRP A 8 4.68 -1.34 -14.12
CA TRP A 8 3.81 -0.31 -13.57
C TRP A 8 3.24 -0.72 -12.20
N MET A 9 2.74 -1.94 -12.05
CA MET A 9 2.22 -2.44 -10.78
C MET A 9 3.29 -2.46 -9.69
N ARG A 10 4.52 -2.85 -10.01
CA ARG A 10 5.65 -2.81 -9.05
C ARG A 10 5.96 -1.39 -8.60
N ARG A 11 5.99 -0.43 -9.52
CA ARG A 11 6.25 0.98 -9.20
C ARG A 11 5.15 1.58 -8.34
N LEU A 12 3.89 1.31 -8.69
CA LEU A 12 2.74 1.81 -7.96
C LEU A 12 2.71 1.25 -6.53
N ARG A 13 2.98 -0.06 -6.38
CA ARG A 13 3.16 -0.70 -5.07
C ARG A 13 4.25 0.01 -4.25
N ALA A 14 5.43 0.18 -4.82
CA ALA A 14 6.54 0.84 -4.13
C ALA A 14 6.18 2.27 -3.67
N ALA A 15 5.43 3.02 -4.48
CA ALA A 15 4.98 4.36 -4.11
C ALA A 15 4.07 4.34 -2.86
N PHE A 16 3.10 3.42 -2.79
CA PHE A 16 2.24 3.31 -1.60
C PHE A 16 3.01 2.82 -0.38
N GLU A 17 3.95 1.87 -0.54
CA GLU A 17 4.77 1.40 0.56
C GLU A 17 5.63 2.53 1.14
N VAL A 18 6.26 3.36 0.29
CA VAL A 18 6.99 4.56 0.72
C VAL A 18 6.06 5.55 1.43
N GLU A 19 4.87 5.80 0.89
CA GLU A 19 3.91 6.72 1.50
C GLU A 19 3.48 6.28 2.91
N LEU A 20 3.25 4.98 3.11
CA LEU A 20 2.93 4.39 4.41
C LEU A 20 4.08 4.59 5.40
N VAL A 21 5.32 4.29 4.99
CA VAL A 21 6.51 4.52 5.82
C VAL A 21 6.66 6.00 6.17
N CYS A 22 6.43 6.90 5.22
CA CYS A 22 6.48 8.34 5.47
C CYS A 22 5.40 8.85 6.44
N CYS A 23 4.25 8.19 6.53
CA CYS A 23 3.14 8.62 7.39
C CYS A 23 3.17 7.98 8.79
N GLY A 24 3.59 6.71 8.90
CA GLY A 24 3.51 5.96 10.16
C GLY A 24 4.68 5.00 10.41
N GLY A 25 5.74 5.08 9.61
CA GLY A 25 6.92 4.21 9.72
C GLY A 25 6.68 2.77 9.28
N GLU A 26 7.67 1.92 9.54
CA GLU A 26 7.63 0.49 9.22
C GLU A 26 6.43 -0.26 9.85
N PRO A 27 6.01 0.02 11.11
CA PRO A 27 4.86 -0.68 11.69
C PRO A 27 3.56 -0.50 10.89
N LEU A 28 3.32 0.70 10.36
CA LEU A 28 2.15 0.96 9.53
C LEU A 28 2.22 0.23 8.19
N LEU A 29 3.42 0.15 7.61
CA LEU A 29 3.65 -0.60 6.38
C LEU A 29 3.39 -2.10 6.58
N GLU A 30 3.94 -2.70 7.63
CA GLU A 30 3.77 -4.13 7.90
C GLU A 30 2.32 -4.51 8.20
N ASP A 31 1.61 -3.66 8.94
CA ASP A 31 0.17 -3.83 9.18
C ASP A 31 -0.63 -3.77 7.87
N ALA A 32 -0.36 -2.78 7.01
CA ALA A 32 -1.01 -2.66 5.71
C ALA A 32 -0.67 -3.83 4.76
N ARG A 33 0.57 -4.35 4.79
CA ARG A 33 0.98 -5.53 4.00
C ARG A 33 0.26 -6.79 4.49
N THR A 34 0.07 -6.93 5.80
CA THR A 34 -0.67 -8.04 6.40
C THR A 34 -2.13 -8.02 5.97
N GLU A 35 -2.80 -6.88 6.11
CA GLU A 35 -4.19 -6.68 5.66
C GLU A 35 -4.34 -6.94 4.16
N ALA A 36 -3.44 -6.39 3.34
CA ALA A 36 -3.46 -6.58 1.89
C ALA A 36 -3.31 -8.05 1.50
N SER A 37 -2.47 -8.80 2.22
CA SER A 37 -2.27 -10.24 1.99
C SER A 37 -3.51 -11.04 2.36
N TRP A 38 -4.12 -10.76 3.52
CA TRP A 38 -5.39 -11.39 3.91
C TRP A 38 -6.52 -11.11 2.94
N TYR A 39 -6.66 -9.85 2.50
CA TYR A 39 -7.67 -9.47 1.52
C TYR A 39 -7.48 -10.19 0.18
N ALA A 40 -6.24 -10.23 -0.30
CA ALA A 40 -5.89 -10.92 -1.53
C ALA A 40 -6.12 -12.44 -1.43
N ASP A 41 -5.76 -13.07 -0.30
CA ASP A 41 -6.01 -14.48 -0.01
C ASP A 41 -7.50 -14.82 0.02
N LEU A 42 -8.31 -13.97 0.63
CA LEU A 42 -9.75 -14.17 0.78
C LEU A 42 -10.50 -14.05 -0.55
N HIS A 43 -10.19 -13.04 -1.35
CA HIS A 43 -10.96 -12.71 -2.56
C HIS A 43 -10.39 -13.31 -3.85
N HIS A 44 -9.07 -13.57 -3.87
CA HIS A 44 -8.37 -14.10 -5.04
C HIS A 44 -7.36 -15.17 -4.59
N PRO A 45 -7.86 -16.34 -4.12
CA PRO A 45 -6.99 -17.42 -3.69
C PRO A 45 -6.05 -17.84 -4.83
N TRP A 46 -4.80 -18.06 -4.48
CA TRP A 46 -3.76 -18.50 -5.41
C TRP A 46 -2.94 -19.60 -4.77
N ASP A 47 -2.83 -20.72 -5.48
CA ASP A 47 -2.09 -21.92 -5.06
C ASP A 47 -0.56 -21.74 -5.13
N ARG A 48 -0.10 -20.53 -5.46
CA ARG A 48 1.32 -20.16 -5.62
C ARG A 48 2.01 -20.93 -6.75
N THR A 49 1.25 -21.52 -7.66
CA THR A 49 1.79 -22.12 -8.87
C THR A 49 1.66 -21.16 -10.05
N GLY A 50 2.69 -21.12 -10.88
CA GLY A 50 2.74 -20.22 -12.03
C GLY A 50 2.87 -18.74 -11.65
N SER A 51 2.26 -17.87 -12.46
CA SER A 51 2.28 -16.41 -12.23
C SER A 51 1.11 -15.98 -11.36
N GLU A 52 1.36 -15.05 -10.45
CA GLU A 52 0.31 -14.50 -9.60
C GLU A 52 -0.81 -13.85 -10.44
N PRO A 53 -2.09 -14.16 -10.17
CA PRO A 53 -3.19 -13.57 -10.90
C PRO A 53 -3.23 -12.04 -10.76
N ALA A 54 -3.47 -11.34 -11.89
CA ALA A 54 -3.59 -9.88 -11.93
C ALA A 54 -4.60 -9.32 -10.92
N ALA A 55 -5.74 -9.99 -10.76
CA ALA A 55 -6.79 -9.60 -9.83
C ALA A 55 -6.29 -9.61 -8.37
N ARG A 56 -5.45 -10.58 -8.02
CA ARG A 56 -4.85 -10.70 -6.69
C ARG A 56 -3.87 -9.56 -6.42
N VAL A 57 -3.01 -9.24 -7.38
CA VAL A 57 -2.09 -8.09 -7.29
C VAL A 57 -2.89 -6.78 -7.16
N ASN A 58 -3.97 -6.62 -7.92
CA ASN A 58 -4.84 -5.44 -7.83
C ASN A 58 -5.54 -5.31 -6.48
N ALA A 59 -6.05 -6.42 -5.93
CA ALA A 59 -6.67 -6.44 -4.61
C ALA A 59 -5.68 -6.03 -3.52
N TRP A 60 -4.46 -6.58 -3.59
CA TRP A 60 -3.38 -6.22 -2.69
C TRP A 60 -3.02 -4.72 -2.79
N MET A 61 -2.86 -4.18 -4.00
CA MET A 61 -2.61 -2.74 -4.22
C MET A 61 -3.76 -1.85 -3.75
N SER A 62 -5.00 -2.32 -3.83
CA SER A 62 -6.18 -1.55 -3.43
C SER A 62 -6.17 -1.29 -1.92
N ILE A 63 -5.79 -2.28 -1.12
CA ILE A 63 -5.61 -2.11 0.32
C ILE A 63 -4.49 -1.13 0.62
N LEU A 64 -3.31 -1.28 0.01
CA LEU A 64 -2.23 -0.33 0.21
C LEU A 64 -2.63 1.11 -0.12
N ALA A 65 -3.33 1.32 -1.24
CA ALA A 65 -3.80 2.64 -1.65
C ALA A 65 -4.78 3.26 -0.63
N VAL A 66 -5.70 2.45 -0.10
CA VAL A 66 -6.66 2.89 0.93
C VAL A 66 -5.93 3.23 2.23
N ARG A 67 -5.01 2.37 2.68
CA ARG A 67 -4.22 2.58 3.90
C ARG A 67 -3.36 3.84 3.79
N ALA A 68 -2.69 4.04 2.66
CA ALA A 68 -1.88 5.22 2.41
C ALA A 68 -2.73 6.51 2.41
N ARG A 69 -3.91 6.46 1.78
CA ARG A 69 -4.88 7.56 1.80
C ARG A 69 -5.38 7.90 3.21
N ILE A 70 -5.68 6.90 4.04
CA ILE A 70 -6.10 7.10 5.43
C ILE A 70 -4.95 7.71 6.23
N ALA A 71 -3.76 7.11 6.14
CA ALA A 71 -2.57 7.60 6.85
C ALA A 71 -2.22 9.05 6.50
N ARG A 72 -2.37 9.44 5.24
CA ARG A 72 -2.21 10.84 4.80
C ARG A 72 -3.23 11.79 5.40
N ARG A 73 -4.47 11.35 5.60
CA ARG A 73 -5.52 12.16 6.24
C ARG A 73 -5.25 12.32 7.73
N ASP A 74 -4.77 11.25 8.36
CA ASP A 74 -4.53 11.21 9.81
C ASP A 74 -3.19 11.85 10.20
N ARG A 75 -2.29 12.02 9.22
CA ARG A 75 -1.07 12.82 9.38
C ARG A 75 -1.47 14.26 9.69
N LYS A 76 -1.50 14.59 10.98
CA LYS A 76 -1.61 15.98 11.43
C LYS A 76 -0.51 16.80 10.77
N PRO A 77 -0.80 18.02 10.28
CA PRO A 77 0.26 18.98 10.05
C PRO A 77 1.08 19.10 11.33
N LEU A 78 2.39 19.31 11.22
CA LEU A 78 3.19 19.73 12.36
C LEU A 78 2.68 21.11 12.82
N ASP A 79 1.65 21.12 13.67
CA ASP A 79 1.21 22.32 14.38
C ASP A 79 2.30 22.67 15.39
N GLY A 80 2.95 23.83 15.21
CA GLY A 80 3.69 24.44 16.32
C GLY A 80 5.01 25.12 15.99
N CYS A 81 5.11 25.91 14.92
CA CYS A 81 6.03 27.05 14.87
C CYS A 81 5.26 28.29 14.40
N ARG A 82 4.35 28.80 15.23
CA ARG A 82 4.01 30.23 15.13
C ARG A 82 5.19 31.00 15.76
N PRO A 83 5.78 31.99 15.07
CA PRO A 83 6.61 32.97 15.74
C PRO A 83 5.76 33.63 16.81
N ARG A 84 6.29 33.74 18.04
CA ARG A 84 5.77 34.71 19.00
C ARG A 84 6.24 36.08 18.51
N ASP A 85 5.31 36.87 17.99
CA ASP A 85 5.48 38.33 17.92
C ASP A 85 5.15 38.94 19.29
#